data_AF-A0A1F9B1I8-F1
#
_entry.id   AF-A0A1F9B1I8-F1
#
_cell.length_a   1.000
_cell.length_b   1.000
_cell.length_c   1.000
_cell.angle_alpha   90.00
_cell.angle_beta   90.00
_cell.angle_gamma   90.00
#
_symmetry.space_group_name_H-M   'P 1'
#
loop_
_entity.id
_entity.type
_entity.pdbx_description
1 polymer ?
#
loop_
_entity_poly.entity_id
_entity_poly.type
_entity_poly.pdbx_seq_one_letter_code
_entity_poly.pdbx_strand_id
1 'polypeptide(L)'
;MIGFVLFWVVVGVVAVALISCAGPSPSRLEMDYGTSAKLAVVNQTLNPEASKNLGPVTGMDGEAAEGIMERYREGFEKPTPPTTYSFTIGNIGK
;
A
#
# COMPACT_ATOMS: atom_id res chain seq x y z
N MET A 1 14.58 28.83 50.33
CA MET A 1 13.94 27.58 49.87
C MET A 1 13.37 27.70 48.45
N ILE A 2 12.52 28.70 48.16
CA ILE A 2 11.90 28.93 46.83
C ILE A 2 12.91 29.13 45.69
N GLY A 3 14.00 29.89 45.89
CA GLY A 3 14.99 30.13 44.84
C GLY A 3 15.79 28.89 44.40
N PHE A 4 16.01 27.93 45.31
CA PHE A 4 16.67 26.66 44.99
C PHE A 4 15.76 25.76 44.15
N VAL A 5 14.46 25.74 44.45
CA VAL A 5 13.46 25.00 43.67
C VAL A 5 13.34 25.58 42.25
N LEU A 6 13.29 26.91 42.10
CA LEU A 6 13.23 27.56 40.79
C LEU A 6 14.47 27.27 39.93
N PHE A 7 15.66 27.25 40.53
CA PHE A 7 16.90 26.91 39.82
C PHE A 7 16.86 25.49 39.24
N TRP A 8 16.44 24.50 40.03
CA TRP A 8 16.31 23.11 39.55
C TRP A 8 15.21 22.94 38.51
N VAL A 9 14.12 23.70 38.61
CA VAL A 9 13.06 23.70 37.58
C VAL A 9 13.60 24.24 36.26
N VAL A 10 14.33 25.35 36.27
CA VAL A 10 14.94 25.93 35.06
C VAL A 10 15.97 24.98 34.44
N VAL A 11 16.83 24.37 35.26
CA VAL A 11 17.79 23.36 34.79
C VAL A 11 17.09 22.14 34.17
N GLY A 12 16.00 21.68 34.79
CA GLY A 12 15.19 20.58 34.25
C GLY A 12 14.53 20.91 32.91
N VAL A 13 13.96 22.12 32.78
CA VAL A 13 13.34 22.57 31.51
C VAL A 13 14.38 22.69 30.39
N VAL A 14 15.57 23.24 30.70
CA VAL A 14 16.66 23.34 29.72
C VAL A 14 17.16 21.96 29.31
N ALA A 15 17.30 21.03 30.26
CA ALA A 15 17.73 19.66 29.95
C ALA A 15 16.73 18.92 29.03
N VAL A 16 15.43 19.06 29.27
CA VAL A 16 14.37 18.45 28.43
C VAL A 16 14.36 19.07 27.02
N ALA A 17 14.54 20.40 26.93
CA ALA A 17 14.61 21.08 25.64
C ALA A 17 15.79 20.58 24.78
N LEU A 18 16.96 20.36 25.38
CA LEU A 18 18.14 19.86 24.67
C LEU A 18 17.95 18.41 24.17
N ILE A 19 17.30 17.55 24.96
CA ILE A 19 16.99 16.16 24.56
C ILE A 19 15.98 16.16 23.39
N SER A 20 15.04 17.09 23.36
CA SER A 20 14.04 17.17 22.27
C SER A 20 14.63 17.58 20.91
N CYS A 21 15.74 18.33 20.90
CA CYS A 21 16.35 18.83 19.67
C CYS A 21 17.42 17.88 19.10
N ALA A 22 18.07 17.08 19.96
CA ALA A 22 19.19 16.20 19.57
C ALA A 22 18.93 14.70 19.82
N GLY A 23 17.76 14.35 20.36
CA GLY A 23 17.37 12.96 20.55
C GLY A 23 17.25 12.21 19.22
N PRO A 24 17.38 10.87 19.23
CA PRO A 24 17.18 10.05 18.04
C PRO A 24 15.75 10.24 17.53
N SER A 25 15.62 11.09 16.52
CA SER A 25 14.37 11.26 15.79
C SER A 25 14.25 10.13 14.78
N PRO A 26 13.07 9.51 14.64
CA PRO A 26 12.87 8.50 13.61
C PRO A 26 13.16 9.13 12.24
N SER A 27 13.96 8.42 11.45
CA SER A 27 14.25 8.81 10.09
C SER A 27 12.96 8.86 9.26
N ARG A 28 12.97 9.63 8.16
CA ARG A 28 11.85 9.66 7.19
C ARG A 28 11.43 8.25 6.78
N LEU A 29 12.40 7.35 6.61
CA LEU A 29 12.14 5.95 6.26
C LEU A 29 11.38 5.20 7.35
N GLU A 30 11.77 5.36 8.62
CA GLU A 30 11.10 4.71 9.76
C GLU A 30 9.67 5.24 9.95
N MET A 31 9.44 6.53 9.71
CA MET A 31 8.10 7.11 9.80
C MET A 31 7.16 6.64 8.68
N ASP A 32 7.68 6.53 7.46
CA ASP A 32 6.87 6.20 6.28
C ASP A 32 6.82 4.68 5.99
N TYR A 33 7.53 3.86 6.77
CA TYR A 33 7.67 2.44 6.50
C TYR A 33 6.31 1.74 6.35
N GLY A 34 6.12 1.04 5.23
CA GLY A 34 4.89 0.31 4.92
C GLY A 34 3.69 1.18 4.53
N THR A 35 3.83 2.51 4.48
CA THR A 35 2.75 3.42 4.04
C THR A 35 2.36 3.15 2.59
N SER A 36 3.32 2.89 1.72
CA SER A 36 3.07 2.54 0.31
C SER A 36 2.22 1.27 0.16
N ALA A 37 2.52 0.24 0.94
CA ALA A 37 1.77 -1.02 0.94
C ALA A 37 0.34 -0.82 1.47
N LYS A 38 0.17 -0.10 2.58
CA LYS A 38 -1.15 0.25 3.11
C LYS A 38 -1.96 1.05 2.09
N LEU A 39 -1.34 2.00 1.41
CA LEU A 39 -1.98 2.81 0.39
C LEU A 39 -2.38 1.98 -0.84
N ALA A 40 -1.53 1.04 -1.26
CA ALA A 40 -1.86 0.12 -2.35
C ALA A 40 -3.09 -0.73 -2.00
N VAL A 41 -3.17 -1.28 -0.79
CA VAL A 41 -4.34 -2.05 -0.34
C VAL A 41 -5.60 -1.18 -0.36
N VAL A 42 -5.55 0.03 0.18
CA VAL A 42 -6.71 0.96 0.17
C VAL A 42 -7.14 1.28 -1.26
N ASN A 43 -6.20 1.59 -2.15
CA ASN A 43 -6.50 1.95 -3.54
C ASN A 43 -6.99 0.76 -4.38
N GLN A 44 -6.60 -0.47 -4.05
CA GLN A 44 -7.01 -1.68 -4.77
C GLN A 44 -8.26 -2.34 -4.16
N THR A 45 -8.71 -1.89 -2.98
CA THR A 45 -9.92 -2.41 -2.35
C THR A 45 -11.14 -1.78 -3.01
N LEU A 46 -11.84 -2.56 -3.83
CA LEU A 46 -13.05 -2.12 -4.54
C LEU A 46 -14.18 -1.71 -3.59
N ASN A 47 -14.38 -2.46 -2.50
CA ASN A 47 -15.39 -2.17 -1.50
C ASN A 47 -14.86 -2.44 -0.08
N PRO A 48 -14.40 -1.40 0.64
CA PRO A 48 -13.87 -1.55 2.00
C PRO A 48 -14.94 -1.96 3.03
N GLU A 49 -16.22 -1.73 2.72
CA GLU A 49 -17.34 -2.01 3.61
C GLU A 49 -17.97 -3.39 3.35
N ALA A 50 -17.38 -4.19 2.44
CA ALA A 50 -17.89 -5.51 2.08
C ALA A 50 -18.05 -6.45 3.28
N SER A 51 -17.18 -6.33 4.29
CA SER A 51 -17.26 -7.14 5.52
C SER A 51 -18.47 -6.85 6.41
N LYS A 52 -19.12 -5.69 6.24
CA LYS A 52 -20.32 -5.31 7.01
C LYS A 52 -21.60 -5.84 6.38
N ASN A 53 -21.57 -6.19 5.10
CA ASN A 53 -22.71 -6.78 4.41
C ASN A 53 -22.62 -8.30 4.52
N LEU A 54 -23.47 -8.90 5.36
CA LEU A 54 -23.59 -10.36 5.51
C LEU A 54 -24.56 -10.98 4.50
N GLY A 55 -25.11 -10.17 3.57
CA GLY A 55 -25.95 -10.67 2.50
C GLY A 55 -25.14 -11.54 1.53
N PRO A 56 -25.77 -12.56 0.92
CA PRO A 56 -25.11 -13.30 -0.14
C PRO A 56 -24.76 -12.36 -1.29
N VAL A 57 -23.59 -12.58 -1.92
CA VAL A 57 -23.16 -11.83 -3.10
C VAL A 57 -24.08 -12.23 -4.26
N THR A 58 -25.14 -11.43 -4.47
CA THR A 58 -26.12 -11.60 -5.53
C THR A 58 -25.75 -10.65 -6.66
N GLY A 59 -25.22 -11.17 -7.77
CA GLY A 59 -24.74 -10.30 -8.84
C GLY A 59 -24.22 -11.00 -10.10
N MET A 60 -23.88 -12.28 -10.03
CA MET A 60 -23.54 -13.07 -11.21
C MET A 60 -24.62 -14.12 -11.45
N ASP A 61 -25.20 -14.10 -12.65
CA ASP A 61 -26.10 -15.14 -13.11
C ASP A 61 -25.35 -16.49 -13.16
N GLY A 62 -26.02 -17.59 -12.77
CA GLY A 62 -25.37 -18.89 -12.64
C GLY A 62 -24.79 -19.41 -13.96
N GLU A 63 -25.48 -19.18 -15.08
CA GLU A 63 -25.04 -19.59 -16.41
C GLU A 63 -23.86 -18.73 -16.89
N ALA A 64 -23.90 -17.43 -16.59
CA ALA A 64 -22.78 -16.53 -16.85
C ALA A 64 -21.53 -16.91 -16.02
N ALA A 65 -21.70 -17.29 -14.75
CA ALA A 65 -20.61 -17.75 -13.89
C ALA A 65 -19.98 -19.03 -14.44
N GLU A 66 -20.80 -19.98 -14.87
CA GLU A 66 -20.34 -21.24 -15.46
C GLU A 66 -19.51 -21.00 -16.72
N GLY A 67 -20.02 -20.20 -17.67
CA GLY A 67 -19.31 -19.90 -18.91
C GLY A 67 -17.98 -19.17 -18.68
N ILE A 68 -17.90 -18.26 -17.70
CA ILE A 68 -16.64 -17.60 -17.32
C ILE A 68 -15.64 -18.61 -16.75
N MET A 69 -16.09 -19.50 -15.86
CA MET A 69 -15.23 -20.49 -15.23
C MET A 69 -14.74 -21.56 -16.21
N GLU A 70 -15.56 -21.95 -17.17
CA GLU A 70 -15.18 -22.87 -18.25
C GLU A 70 -14.11 -22.24 -19.15
N ARG A 71 -14.34 -21.00 -19.63
CA ARG A 71 -13.35 -20.25 -20.43
C ARG A 71 -12.03 -20.07 -19.71
N TYR A 72 -12.08 -19.80 -18.41
CA TYR A 72 -10.89 -19.68 -17.56
C TYR A 72 -10.10 -20.99 -17.54
N ARG A 73 -10.76 -22.13 -17.29
CA ARG A 73 -10.13 -23.46 -17.26
C ARG A 73 -9.54 -23.85 -18.60
N GLU A 74 -10.30 -23.71 -19.69
CA GLU A 74 -9.82 -23.99 -21.05
C GLU A 74 -8.61 -23.14 -21.43
N GLY A 75 -8.51 -21.91 -20.91
CA GLY A 75 -7.37 -21.02 -21.13
C GLY A 75 -6.04 -21.57 -20.59
N PHE A 76 -6.07 -22.39 -19.53
CA PHE A 76 -4.87 -23.07 -19.02
C PHE A 76 -4.54 -24.36 -19.77
N GLU A 77 -5.52 -24.97 -20.41
CA GLU A 77 -5.34 -26.18 -21.21
C GLU A 77 -4.83 -25.88 -22.63
N LYS A 78 -5.18 -24.71 -23.18
CA LYS A 78 -4.74 -24.28 -24.51
C LYS A 78 -3.29 -23.78 -24.45
N PRO A 79 -2.35 -24.38 -25.22
CA PRO A 79 -1.01 -23.83 -25.32
C PRO A 79 -1.07 -22.42 -25.91
N THR A 80 -0.47 -21.45 -25.22
CA THR A 80 -0.44 -20.06 -25.65
C THR A 80 0.15 -19.99 -27.07
N PRO A 81 -0.58 -19.44 -28.06
CA PRO A 81 -0.03 -19.29 -29.41
C PRO A 81 1.23 -18.43 -29.34
N PRO A 82 2.27 -18.74 -30.12
CA PRO A 82 3.51 -17.98 -30.09
C PRO A 82 3.20 -16.51 -30.40
N THR A 83 3.47 -15.63 -29.43
CA THR A 83 3.28 -14.19 -29.57
C THR A 83 4.29 -13.66 -30.57
N THR A 84 3.85 -13.41 -31.80
CA THR A 84 4.68 -12.77 -32.83
C THR A 84 4.79 -11.28 -32.54
N TYR A 85 5.89 -10.86 -31.92
CA TYR A 85 6.20 -9.44 -31.76
C TYR A 85 6.79 -8.90 -33.07
N SER A 86 5.97 -8.23 -33.88
CA SER A 86 6.48 -7.49 -35.04
C SER A 86 6.95 -6.11 -34.59
N PHE A 87 8.24 -5.97 -34.26
CA PHE A 87 8.86 -4.68 -34.00
C PHE A 87 9.31 -4.07 -35.34
N THR A 88 8.52 -3.14 -35.89
CA THR A 88 8.94 -2.35 -37.05
C THR A 88 9.87 -1.24 -36.59
N ILE A 89 11.18 -1.48 -36.71
CA ILE A 89 12.18 -0.42 -36.55
C ILE A 89 12.06 0.49 -37.76
N GLY A 90 11.39 1.62 -37.57
CA GLY A 90 11.38 2.71 -38.53
C GLY A 90 12.80 3.21 -38.74
N ASN A 91 13.38 2.84 -39.88
CA ASN A 91 14.45 3.53 -40.60
C ASN A 91 15.52 4.22 -39.71
N ILE A 92 16.40 3.43 -39.09
CA ILE A 92 17.72 3.92 -38.67
C ILE A 92 18.65 3.74 -39.87
N GLY A 93 18.66 4.72 -40.77
CA GLY A 93 19.30 4.57 -42.07
C GLY A 93 19.47 5.87 -42.87
N LYS A 94 20.03 6.92 -42.26
CA LYS A 94 21.08 7.80 -42.82
C LYS A 94 21.50 8.89 -41.85
#